data_AF-A0A820SK19-F1
#
_entry.id   AF-A0A820SK19-F1
#
_cell.length_a   1.000
_cell.length_b   1.000
_cell.length_c   1.000
_cell.angle_alpha   90.00
_cell.angle_beta   90.00
_cell.angle_gamma   90.00
#
_symmetry.space_group_name_H-M   'P 1'
#
loop_
_entity.id
_entity.type
_entity.pdbx_description
1 polymer ?
#
loop_
_entity_poly.entity_id
_entity_poly.type
_entity_poly.pdbx_seq_one_letter_code
_entity_poly.pdbx_strand_id
1 'polypeptide(L)'
;MHRMADDEGECSTARAAVRANTVMILSSLSTTRIEDVAQAHQQALKQYPTSTSQLWFQLYILKDRAFTKRLVERAESAGFRALVVTVDACRFGNREID
;
A
#
# COMPACT_ATOMS: atom_id res chain seq x y z
N MET A 1 -4.71 -7.31 2.94
CA MET A 1 -5.54 -7.79 4.07
C MET A 1 -4.71 -7.88 5.35
N HIS A 2 -4.04 -6.79 5.74
CA HIS A 2 -3.19 -6.84 6.96
C HIS A 2 -4.05 -6.93 8.23
N ARG A 3 -5.33 -6.54 8.15
CA ARG A 3 -6.30 -6.65 9.26
C ARG A 3 -6.62 -8.07 9.72
N MET A 4 -6.19 -9.09 8.98
CA MET A 4 -6.27 -10.47 9.47
C MET A 4 -5.19 -10.79 10.52
N ALA A 5 -4.10 -10.00 10.55
CA ALA A 5 -2.97 -10.20 11.46
C ALA A 5 -2.87 -9.12 12.55
N ASP A 6 -3.38 -7.92 12.29
CA ASP A 6 -3.28 -6.76 13.18
C ASP A 6 -4.47 -5.81 12.96
N ASP A 7 -5.18 -5.41 14.02
CA ASP A 7 -6.40 -4.60 13.90
C ASP A 7 -6.19 -3.25 13.21
N GLU A 8 -5.01 -2.65 13.35
CA GLU A 8 -4.64 -1.39 12.68
C GLU A 8 -4.19 -1.61 11.22
N GLY A 9 -3.91 -2.86 10.84
CA GLY A 9 -3.68 -3.32 9.48
C GLY A 9 -2.53 -2.61 8.78
N GLU A 10 -2.81 -2.12 7.57
CA GLU A 10 -1.78 -1.49 6.72
C GLU A 10 -1.19 -0.21 7.36
N CYS A 11 -1.92 0.49 8.24
CA CYS A 11 -1.38 1.66 8.96
C CYS A 11 -0.26 1.26 9.94
N SER A 12 -0.41 0.16 10.66
CA SER A 12 0.64 -0.38 11.54
C SER A 12 1.88 -0.75 10.73
N THR A 13 1.68 -1.41 9.59
CA THR A 13 2.79 -1.74 8.66
C THR A 13 3.50 -0.50 8.13
N ALA A 14 2.77 0.57 7.79
CA ALA A 14 3.35 1.81 7.28
C ALA A 14 4.24 2.50 8.32
N ARG A 15 3.79 2.57 9.57
CA ARG A 15 4.60 3.10 10.68
C ARG A 15 5.83 2.24 10.94
N ALA A 16 5.68 0.91 10.89
CA ALA A 16 6.79 -0.03 11.05
C ALA A 16 7.85 0.15 9.94
N ALA A 17 7.42 0.34 8.68
CA ALA A 17 8.34 0.59 7.56
C ALA A 17 9.14 1.88 7.73
N VAL A 18 8.52 2.95 8.25
CA VAL A 18 9.22 4.19 8.61
C VAL A 18 10.27 3.94 9.69
N ARG A 19 9.89 3.26 10.78
CA ARG A 19 10.81 2.96 11.88
C ARG A 19 11.97 2.08 11.43
N ALA A 20 11.72 1.13 10.52
CA ALA A 20 12.72 0.25 9.94
C ALA A 20 13.53 0.92 8.80
N ASN A 21 13.21 2.17 8.45
CA ASN A 21 13.81 2.93 7.35
C ASN A 21 13.81 2.16 6.01
N THR A 22 12.67 1.57 5.67
CA THR A 22 12.50 0.78 4.44
C THR A 22 11.26 1.21 3.66
N VAL A 23 11.13 0.70 2.45
CA VAL A 23 9.97 0.92 1.59
C VAL A 23 8.81 0.03 2.04
N MET A 24 7.60 0.58 2.05
CA MET A 24 6.37 -0.22 2.09
C MET A 24 5.69 -0.18 0.73
N ILE A 25 5.25 -1.36 0.26
CA ILE A 25 4.41 -1.49 -0.92
C ILE A 25 2.97 -1.77 -0.47
N LEU A 26 2.04 -0.86 -0.75
CA LEU A 26 0.62 -1.03 -0.43
C LEU A 26 -0.10 -1.74 -1.58
N SER A 27 -0.83 -2.82 -1.28
CA SER A 27 -1.63 -3.52 -2.28
C SER A 27 -2.91 -2.75 -2.66
N SER A 28 -3.28 -2.85 -3.93
CA SER A 28 -4.61 -2.47 -4.44
C SER A 28 -5.77 -3.28 -3.82
N LEU A 29 -5.48 -4.41 -3.16
CA LEU A 29 -6.41 -5.21 -2.34
C LEU A 29 -6.19 -5.01 -0.83
N SER A 30 -5.76 -3.82 -0.42
CA SER A 30 -5.59 -3.45 0.99
C SER A 30 -6.95 -3.34 1.71
N THR A 31 -6.92 -3.61 3.01
CA THR A 31 -8.10 -3.49 3.90
C THR A 31 -8.27 -2.07 4.47
N THR A 32 -7.38 -1.16 4.11
CA THR A 32 -7.30 0.21 4.62
C THR A 32 -7.16 1.16 3.44
N ARG A 33 -7.70 2.39 3.55
CA ARG A 33 -7.69 3.35 2.45
C ARG A 33 -6.26 3.83 2.18
N ILE A 34 -5.98 4.16 0.92
CA ILE A 34 -4.69 4.70 0.45
C ILE A 34 -4.29 5.93 1.28
N GLU A 35 -5.25 6.81 1.51
CA GLU A 35 -5.07 8.09 2.19
C GLU A 35 -4.76 7.89 3.69
N ASP A 36 -5.43 6.94 4.34
CA ASP A 36 -5.21 6.63 5.76
C ASP A 36 -3.79 6.06 5.98
N VAL A 37 -3.34 5.17 5.07
CA VAL A 37 -1.98 4.61 5.10
C VAL A 37 -0.93 5.68 4.86
N ALA A 38 -1.15 6.58 3.89
CA ALA A 38 -0.26 7.70 3.62
C ALA A 38 -0.16 8.65 4.83
N GLN A 39 -1.29 8.95 5.47
CA GLN A 39 -1.31 9.78 6.67
C GLN A 39 -0.53 9.13 7.82
N ALA A 40 -0.72 7.84 8.06
CA ALA A 40 0.02 7.11 9.10
C ALA A 40 1.54 7.10 8.83
N HIS A 41 1.95 6.92 7.58
CA HIS A 41 3.35 7.02 7.14
C HIS A 41 3.94 8.42 7.41
N GLN A 42 3.24 9.47 6.99
CA GLN A 42 3.68 10.86 7.21
C GLN A 42 3.78 11.22 8.70
N GLN A 43 2.84 10.76 9.52
CA GLN A 43 2.89 10.95 10.96
C GLN A 43 4.11 10.24 11.57
N ALA A 44 4.42 9.02 11.13
CA ALA A 44 5.62 8.31 11.58
C ALA A 44 6.91 9.00 11.12
N LEU A 45 6.97 9.58 9.91
CA LEU A 45 8.15 10.31 9.45
C LEU A 45 8.46 11.52 10.35
N LYS A 46 7.44 12.19 10.90
CA LYS A 46 7.63 13.26 11.89
C LYS A 46 8.26 12.75 13.20
N GLN A 47 7.94 11.51 13.58
CA GLN A 47 8.52 10.87 14.76
C GLN A 47 9.94 10.34 14.50
N TYR A 48 10.25 9.96 13.26
CA TYR A 48 11.54 9.43 12.83
C TYR A 48 12.14 10.29 11.70
N PRO A 49 12.62 11.51 12.00
CA PRO A 49 12.99 12.50 10.99
C PRO A 49 14.20 12.12 10.12
N THR A 50 14.99 11.13 10.54
CA THR A 50 16.11 10.59 9.75
C THR A 50 15.70 9.47 8.80
N SER A 51 14.45 8.99 8.89
CA SER A 51 13.94 7.94 8.01
C SER A 51 13.66 8.52 6.62
N THR A 52 14.16 7.83 5.59
CA THR A 52 13.92 8.11 4.17
C THR A 52 12.90 7.15 3.57
N SER A 53 12.19 6.39 4.40
CA SER A 53 11.14 5.45 4.01
C SER A 53 10.16 6.06 3.00
N GLN A 54 9.79 5.28 2.00
CA GLN A 54 8.85 5.66 0.95
C GLN A 54 7.68 4.69 0.89
N LEU A 55 6.56 5.17 0.35
CA LEU A 55 5.42 4.34 -0.01
C LEU A 55 5.39 4.09 -1.52
N TRP A 56 5.22 2.84 -1.91
CA TRP A 56 4.96 2.41 -3.28
C TRP A 56 3.58 1.76 -3.37
N PHE A 57 2.92 1.88 -4.51
CA PHE A 57 1.57 1.37 -4.69
C PHE A 57 1.57 0.20 -5.67
N GLN A 58 1.19 -0.98 -5.17
CA GLN A 58 1.03 -2.17 -6.00
C GLN A 58 -0.35 -2.15 -6.67
N LEU A 59 -0.35 -2.29 -8.00
CA LEU A 59 -1.52 -2.15 -8.85
C LEU A 59 -1.84 -3.46 -9.57
N TYR A 60 -3.06 -3.97 -9.34
CA TYR A 60 -3.73 -4.86 -10.27
C TYR A 60 -4.51 -4.03 -11.29
N ILE A 61 -4.27 -4.26 -12.59
CA ILE A 61 -4.98 -3.52 -13.63
C ILE A 61 -6.38 -4.12 -13.82
N LEU A 62 -7.39 -3.50 -13.22
CA LEU A 62 -8.77 -3.98 -13.26
C LEU A 62 -9.42 -3.77 -14.63
N LYS A 63 -10.47 -4.56 -14.93
CA LYS A 63 -11.21 -4.47 -16.21
C LYS A 63 -11.71 -3.05 -16.47
N ASP A 64 -12.20 -2.37 -15.44
CA ASP A 64 -12.50 -0.93 -15.50
C ASP A 64 -11.20 -0.11 -15.44
N ARG A 65 -10.77 0.38 -16.60
CA ARG A 65 -9.57 1.23 -16.74
C ARG A 65 -9.76 2.62 -16.14
N ALA A 66 -10.97 3.15 -16.13
CA ALA A 66 -11.25 4.45 -15.51
C ALA A 66 -11.11 4.35 -13.99
N PHE A 67 -11.60 3.26 -13.38
CA PHE A 67 -11.37 3.00 -11.96
C PHE A 67 -9.89 2.79 -11.63
N THR A 68 -9.18 2.01 -12.45
CA THR A 68 -7.73 1.80 -12.30
C THR A 68 -6.97 3.13 -12.36
N LYS A 69 -7.32 4.03 -13.30
CA LYS A 69 -6.76 5.37 -13.40
C LYS A 69 -7.00 6.20 -12.14
N ARG A 70 -8.23 6.20 -11.62
CA ARG A 70 -8.57 6.90 -10.36
C ARG A 70 -7.78 6.38 -9.16
N LEU A 71 -7.50 5.08 -9.09
CA LEU A 71 -6.65 4.52 -8.03
C LEU A 71 -5.21 5.04 -8.13
N VAL A 72 -4.65 5.10 -9.34
CA VAL A 72 -3.31 5.65 -9.57
C VAL A 72 -3.26 7.13 -9.19
N GLU A 73 -4.23 7.93 -9.65
CA GLU A 73 -4.32 9.36 -9.32
C GLU A 73 -4.42 9.60 -7.81
N ARG A 74 -5.18 8.76 -7.09
CA ARG A 74 -5.28 8.82 -5.63
C ARG A 74 -3.96 8.47 -4.94
N ALA A 75 -3.28 7.40 -5.38
CA ALA A 75 -1.99 7.02 -4.82
C ALA A 75 -0.93 8.10 -5.06
N GLU A 76 -0.85 8.63 -6.27
CA GLU A 76 0.06 9.74 -6.61
C GLU A 76 -0.23 10.97 -5.74
N SER A 77 -1.50 11.38 -5.63
CA SER A 77 -1.92 12.52 -4.80
C SER A 77 -1.63 12.31 -3.31
N ALA A 78 -1.68 11.06 -2.84
CA ALA A 78 -1.33 10.69 -1.47
C ALA A 78 0.19 10.60 -1.22
N GLY A 79 1.03 10.83 -2.24
CA GLY A 79 2.48 10.91 -2.10
C GLY A 79 3.23 9.59 -2.34
N PHE A 80 2.57 8.57 -2.88
CA PHE A 80 3.24 7.34 -3.29
C PHE A 80 4.22 7.62 -4.43
N ARG A 81 5.42 7.04 -4.36
CA ARG A 81 6.55 7.39 -5.25
C ARG A 81 6.79 6.44 -6.42
N ALA A 82 6.16 5.28 -6.41
CA ALA A 82 6.29 4.30 -7.48
C ALA A 82 5.03 3.45 -7.61
N LEU A 83 4.81 2.94 -8.82
CA LEU A 83 3.81 1.91 -9.12
C LEU A 83 4.50 0.56 -9.29
N VAL A 84 3.96 -0.46 -8.63
CA VAL A 84 4.40 -1.86 -8.76
C VAL A 84 3.27 -2.62 -9.45
N VAL A 85 3.40 -2.84 -10.77
CA VAL A 85 2.36 -3.53 -11.54
C VAL A 85 2.53 -5.03 -11.40
N THR A 86 1.51 -5.69 -10.84
CA THR A 86 1.53 -7.14 -10.68
C THR A 86 0.87 -7.82 -11.88
N VAL A 87 1.63 -8.65 -12.58
CA VAL A 87 1.23 -9.27 -13.87
C VAL A 87 1.08 -10.79 -13.79
N ASP A 88 1.49 -11.42 -12.70
CA ASP A 88 1.47 -12.87 -12.51
C ASP A 88 0.10 -13.42 -12.05
N ALA A 89 -0.74 -12.62 -11.39
CA ALA A 89 -2.04 -13.03 -10.87
C ALA A 89 -3.23 -12.68 -11.79
N CYS A 90 -3.16 -13.04 -13.06
CA CYS A 90 -4.29 -12.87 -14.01
C CYS A 90 -5.50 -13.78 -13.70
N ARG A 91 -5.28 -14.81 -12.88
CA ARG A 91 -6.26 -15.75 -12.34
C ARG A 91 -5.94 -16.00 -10.87
N PHE A 92 -6.95 -16.37 -10.08
CA PHE A 92 -6.69 -16.88 -8.75
C PHE A 92 -5.95 -18.21 -8.85
N GLY A 93 -4.85 -18.34 -8.11
CA GLY A 93 -4.16 -19.61 -7.96
C GLY A 93 -4.98 -20.58 -7.11
N ASN A 94 -4.81 -21.89 -7.33
CA ASN A 94 -5.36 -22.91 -6.46
C ASN A 94 -4.58 -22.94 -5.14
N ARG A 95 -5.23 -22.57 -4.03
CA ARG A 95 -4.67 -22.57 -2.69
C ARG A 95 -5.59 -23.41 -1.81
N GLU A 96 -5.25 -24.68 -1.59
CA GLU A 96 -6.16 -25.70 -1.04
C GLU A 96 -6.64 -25.43 0.40
N ILE A 97 -5.93 -24.58 1.13
CA ILE A 97 -6.23 -24.23 2.52
C ILE A 97 -7.04 -22.92 2.62
N ASP A 98 -7.08 -22.12 1.55
CA ASP A 98 -7.78 -20.82 1.52
C ASP A 98 -9.29 -20.95 1.78
#